data_AF-A0A8E2JCM9-F1
#
_entry.id   AF-A0A8E2JCM9-F1
#
_cell.length_a   1.000
_cell.length_b   1.000
_cell.length_c   1.000
_cell.angle_alpha   90.00
_cell.angle_beta   90.00
_cell.angle_gamma   90.00
#
_symmetry.space_group_name_H-M   'P 1'
#
loop_
_entity.id
_entity.type
_entity.pdbx_description
1 polymer ?
#
loop_
_entity_poly.entity_id
_entity_poly.type
_entity_poly.pdbx_seq_one_letter_code
_entity_poly.pdbx_strand_id
1 'polypeptide(L)'
;MSPRFDGVAYLEGKEPDQVFITSARWKSLGVLGAEMAELMSSYLLKSVGIYNWKILEASGRIERKMHTSYLNATKSNQYQYQEMGPILFPMSIEDPGTNETIQIPDHNIVFQLAVTLDEMNGNDPEFAVNFMPWTQNSMNTSVAISKRRPDGTVPGVAGAAPNPSVNDNVTITHFNATKEYEAVYFSVTEWRTIDQGLSRLLPAFGPLVLNRTIFPVKVQEMEWNERCVIDEDESGEVGDEVDSSNIVDDEADDGADDGTG
;
A
#
# COMPACT_ATOMS: atom_id res chain seq x y z
N MET A 1 -16.91 10.68 -18.19
CA MET A 1 -15.66 10.85 -17.44
C MET A 1 -15.91 10.40 -16.01
N SER A 2 -14.92 9.79 -15.36
CA SER A 2 -15.07 9.24 -13.99
C SER A 2 -14.73 10.33 -12.96
N PRO A 3 -15.39 10.38 -11.78
CA PRO A 3 -15.24 11.47 -10.79
C PRO A 3 -13.80 11.76 -10.33
N ARG A 4 -12.87 10.80 -10.50
CA ARG A 4 -11.46 10.92 -10.13
C ARG A 4 -10.67 11.96 -10.93
N PHE A 5 -11.07 12.25 -12.17
CA PHE A 5 -10.32 13.17 -13.04
C PHE A 5 -10.93 14.57 -13.10
N ASP A 6 -12.17 14.72 -12.61
CA ASP A 6 -12.90 15.99 -12.66
C ASP A 6 -12.24 17.06 -11.76
N GLY A 7 -11.62 16.67 -10.65
CA GLY A 7 -10.88 17.59 -9.77
C GLY A 7 -9.58 18.12 -10.40
N VAL A 8 -8.84 17.27 -11.12
CA VAL A 8 -7.63 17.70 -11.84
C VAL A 8 -8.00 18.66 -12.98
N ALA A 9 -9.04 18.31 -13.74
CA ALA A 9 -9.56 19.18 -14.79
C ALA A 9 -10.10 20.52 -14.23
N TYR A 10 -10.71 20.51 -13.04
CA TYR A 10 -11.16 21.74 -12.37
C TYR A 10 -10.00 22.66 -11.95
N LEU A 11 -8.87 22.08 -11.54
CA LEU A 11 -7.67 22.81 -11.13
C LEU A 11 -6.77 23.20 -12.31
N GLU A 12 -7.05 22.71 -13.52
CA GLU A 12 -6.26 23.03 -14.71
C GLU A 12 -6.33 24.54 -15.03
N GLY A 13 -5.16 25.18 -15.06
CA GLY A 13 -5.06 26.62 -15.28
C GLY A 13 -5.47 27.50 -14.08
N LYS A 14 -5.76 26.91 -12.91
CA LYS A 14 -6.01 27.64 -11.67
C LYS A 14 -4.77 27.58 -10.77
N GLU A 15 -4.05 28.69 -10.69
CA GLU A 15 -2.96 28.84 -9.73
C GLU A 15 -3.50 29.52 -8.46
N PRO A 16 -3.38 28.88 -7.28
CA PRO A 16 -3.76 29.54 -6.04
C PRO A 16 -2.82 30.69 -5.74
N ASP A 17 -3.34 31.76 -5.12
CA ASP A 17 -2.51 32.88 -4.71
C ASP A 17 -1.52 32.51 -3.58
N GLN A 18 -0.54 33.36 -3.36
CA GLN A 18 0.51 33.12 -2.37
C GLN A 18 -0.01 33.12 -0.92
N VAL A 19 -1.11 33.84 -0.64
CA VAL A 19 -1.73 33.94 0.68
C VAL A 19 -2.41 32.62 1.03
N PHE A 20 -3.18 32.08 0.08
CA PHE A 20 -3.79 30.76 0.15
C PHE A 20 -2.74 29.67 0.34
N ILE A 21 -1.67 29.66 -0.47
CA ILE A 21 -0.58 28.67 -0.34
C ILE A 21 0.03 28.73 1.06
N THR A 22 0.26 29.92 1.59
CA THR A 22 0.84 30.11 2.93
C THR A 22 -0.12 29.60 4.00
N SER A 23 -1.40 29.97 3.94
CA SER A 23 -2.44 29.49 4.86
C SER A 23 -2.59 27.97 4.82
N ALA A 24 -2.66 27.38 3.63
CA ALA A 24 -2.81 25.94 3.43
C ALA A 24 -1.66 25.12 4.04
N ARG A 25 -0.42 25.63 4.03
CA ARG A 25 0.75 24.94 4.61
C ARG A 25 0.71 24.80 6.12
N TRP A 26 -0.02 25.69 6.82
CA TRP A 26 -0.10 25.70 8.28
C TRP A 26 -1.29 24.91 8.82
N LYS A 27 -2.26 24.54 7.96
CA LYS A 27 -3.42 23.73 8.35
C LYS A 27 -2.98 22.41 8.98
N SER A 28 -3.73 21.98 9.99
CA SER A 28 -3.57 20.65 10.57
C SER A 28 -4.38 19.64 9.78
N LEU A 29 -3.76 18.53 9.39
CA LEU A 29 -4.42 17.44 8.67
C LEU A 29 -4.44 16.16 9.51
N GLY A 30 -5.61 15.54 9.58
CA GLY A 30 -5.77 14.17 10.08
C GLY A 30 -5.74 13.18 8.92
N VAL A 31 -4.93 12.14 9.03
CA VAL A 31 -4.89 11.00 8.11
C VAL A 31 -5.41 9.78 8.86
N LEU A 32 -6.43 9.12 8.33
CA LEU A 32 -7.05 7.96 8.98
C LEU A 32 -6.58 6.68 8.31
N GLY A 33 -5.83 5.88 9.07
CA GLY A 33 -5.19 4.66 8.60
C GLY A 33 -3.72 4.86 8.27
N ALA A 34 -2.96 3.77 8.31
CA ALA A 34 -1.55 3.74 7.92
C ALA A 34 -1.29 2.61 6.90
N GLU A 35 -2.08 2.52 5.83
CA GLU A 35 -1.79 1.66 4.68
C GLU A 35 -1.06 2.45 3.57
N MET A 36 -0.77 1.81 2.44
CA MET A 36 -0.01 2.42 1.34
C MET A 36 -0.60 3.73 0.83
N ALA A 37 -1.93 3.89 0.84
CA ALA A 37 -2.56 5.12 0.38
C ALA A 37 -2.21 6.30 1.30
N GLU A 38 -2.36 6.10 2.61
CA GLU A 38 -2.12 7.11 3.63
C GLU A 38 -0.63 7.41 3.80
N LEU A 39 0.23 6.39 3.70
CA LEU A 39 1.68 6.54 3.70
C LEU A 39 2.16 7.35 2.48
N MET A 40 1.63 7.05 1.29
CA MET A 40 1.92 7.82 0.08
C MET A 40 1.40 9.25 0.19
N SER A 41 0.18 9.47 0.70
CA SER A 41 -0.33 10.81 0.96
C SER A 41 0.55 11.59 1.93
N SER A 42 1.06 10.93 2.98
CA SER A 42 1.98 11.56 3.94
C SER A 42 3.30 11.97 3.30
N TYR A 43 3.83 11.14 2.40
CA TYR A 43 4.99 11.50 1.57
C TYR A 43 4.70 12.71 0.67
N LEU A 44 3.54 12.74 0.00
CA LEU A 44 3.14 13.86 -0.85
C LEU A 44 2.94 15.15 -0.06
N LEU A 45 2.36 15.10 1.14
CA LEU A 45 2.24 16.27 2.02
C LEU A 45 3.64 16.81 2.36
N LYS A 46 4.57 15.94 2.74
CA LYS A 46 5.96 16.33 3.01
C LYS A 46 6.62 16.95 1.77
N SER A 47 6.43 16.37 0.59
CA SER A 47 7.11 16.84 -0.64
C SER A 47 6.67 18.23 -1.08
N VAL A 48 5.43 18.64 -0.75
CA VAL A 48 4.91 19.99 -1.03
C VAL A 48 5.08 20.98 0.14
N GLY A 49 5.77 20.57 1.21
CA GLY A 49 6.07 21.43 2.36
C GLY A 49 4.94 21.54 3.39
N ILE A 50 4.00 20.60 3.41
CA ILE A 50 2.96 20.48 4.44
C ILE A 50 3.44 19.49 5.51
N TYR A 51 3.72 20.01 6.70
CA TYR A 51 4.30 19.22 7.79
C TYR A 51 3.37 19.07 8.99
N ASN A 52 2.23 19.74 9.03
CA ASN A 52 1.31 19.67 10.17
C ASN A 52 0.24 18.59 9.93
N TRP A 53 0.64 17.33 10.00
CA TRP A 53 -0.27 16.20 9.88
C TRP A 53 0.00 15.14 10.95
N LYS A 54 -1.07 14.41 11.29
CA LYS A 54 -1.04 13.25 12.19
C LYS A 54 -1.78 12.07 11.56
N ILE A 55 -1.27 10.86 11.78
CA ILE A 55 -1.93 9.63 11.38
C ILE A 55 -2.61 9.00 12.61
N LEU A 56 -3.86 8.58 12.45
CA LEU A 56 -4.58 7.77 13.43
C LEU A 56 -4.72 6.36 12.85
N GLU A 57 -4.06 5.37 13.45
CA GLU A 57 -4.10 3.99 12.98
C GLU A 57 -4.71 3.08 14.05
N ALA A 58 -5.73 2.32 13.63
CA ALA A 58 -6.52 1.48 14.52
C ALA A 58 -5.76 0.24 15.01
N SER A 59 -4.83 -0.27 14.21
CA SER A 59 -3.97 -1.39 14.60
C SER A 59 -2.73 -0.91 15.36
N GLY A 60 -1.90 -1.84 15.82
CA GLY A 60 -0.63 -1.51 16.47
C GLY A 60 0.56 -1.41 15.51
N ARG A 61 0.32 -1.34 14.18
CA ARG A 61 1.37 -1.36 13.15
C ARG A 61 0.93 -0.66 11.86
N ILE A 62 1.88 -0.28 11.03
CA ILE A 62 1.65 0.30 9.69
C ILE A 62 1.39 -0.74 8.59
N GLU A 63 1.00 -1.98 8.96
CA GLU A 63 0.84 -3.10 8.03
C GLU A 63 -0.52 -3.75 8.22
N ARG A 64 -1.44 -3.57 7.26
CA ARG A 64 -2.75 -4.23 7.27
C ARG A 64 -2.91 -5.18 6.10
N LYS A 65 -3.32 -4.69 4.93
CA LYS A 65 -3.58 -5.55 3.75
C LYS A 65 -2.31 -6.02 3.08
N MET A 66 -1.29 -5.18 3.05
CA MET A 66 0.04 -5.54 2.57
C MET A 66 0.82 -6.08 3.75
N HIS A 67 0.69 -7.38 3.97
CA HIS A 67 1.22 -8.06 5.16
C HIS A 67 1.90 -9.38 4.78
N THR A 68 3.06 -9.59 5.37
CA THR A 68 3.95 -10.72 5.18
C THR A 68 4.16 -11.32 6.56
N SER A 69 3.71 -12.56 6.74
CA SER A 69 3.90 -13.28 7.99
C SER A 69 5.21 -14.05 7.96
N TYR A 70 6.15 -13.74 8.84
CA TYR A 70 7.37 -14.52 9.04
C TYR A 70 7.08 -15.72 9.93
N LEU A 71 7.42 -16.92 9.44
CA LEU A 71 7.08 -18.18 10.10
C LEU A 71 8.14 -18.53 11.15
N ASN A 72 7.78 -19.34 12.16
CA ASN A 72 8.73 -19.82 13.18
C ASN A 72 9.57 -18.71 13.87
N ALA A 73 9.01 -17.51 14.01
CA ALA A 73 9.71 -16.33 14.55
C ALA A 73 11.03 -15.99 13.81
N THR A 74 11.12 -16.34 12.53
CA THR A 74 12.28 -15.98 11.71
C THR A 74 12.30 -14.51 11.34
N LYS A 75 13.49 -14.02 11.00
CA LYS A 75 13.70 -12.69 10.42
C LYS A 75 13.48 -12.69 8.91
N SER A 76 13.31 -11.50 8.35
CA SER A 76 13.09 -11.31 6.90
C SER A 76 14.20 -11.93 6.04
N ASN A 77 15.45 -11.76 6.45
CA ASN A 77 16.63 -12.32 5.78
C ASN A 77 16.79 -13.86 5.86
N GLN A 78 15.88 -14.55 6.57
CA GLN A 78 15.87 -16.02 6.64
C GLN A 78 14.88 -16.64 5.64
N TYR A 79 14.16 -15.83 4.85
CA TYR A 79 13.32 -16.27 3.74
C TYR A 79 12.25 -17.32 4.11
N GLN A 80 11.81 -17.34 5.37
CA GLN A 80 10.70 -18.16 5.85
C GLN A 80 9.50 -17.25 6.10
N TYR A 81 8.77 -16.93 5.04
CA TYR A 81 7.61 -16.05 5.13
C TYR A 81 6.51 -16.47 4.16
N GLN A 82 5.30 -15.99 4.46
CA GLN A 82 4.14 -16.13 3.61
C GLN A 82 3.48 -14.76 3.44
N GLU A 83 3.24 -14.37 2.19
CA GLU A 83 2.40 -13.21 1.90
C GLU A 83 0.95 -13.50 2.29
N MET A 84 0.36 -12.61 3.07
CA MET A 84 -1.03 -12.66 3.52
C MET A 84 -1.91 -11.68 2.73
N GLY A 85 -1.35 -11.08 1.68
CA GLY A 85 -1.98 -10.04 0.88
C GLY A 85 -1.46 -10.06 -0.56
N PRO A 86 -1.17 -8.90 -1.17
CA PRO A 86 -0.55 -8.85 -2.48
C PRO A 86 0.81 -9.57 -2.48
N ILE A 87 1.22 -10.07 -3.64
CA ILE A 87 2.39 -10.97 -3.75
C ILE A 87 3.39 -10.48 -4.80
N LEU A 88 2.91 -9.88 -5.88
CA LEU A 88 3.70 -9.70 -7.11
C LEU A 88 3.17 -8.53 -7.96
N PHE A 89 4.06 -7.99 -8.77
CA PHE A 89 3.83 -6.90 -9.71
C PHE A 89 4.09 -7.40 -11.14
N PRO A 90 3.10 -7.36 -12.05
CA PRO A 90 3.29 -7.70 -13.46
C PRO A 90 4.14 -6.63 -14.15
N MET A 91 5.09 -7.07 -15.00
CA MET A 91 5.99 -6.17 -15.74
C MET A 91 5.70 -6.17 -17.24
N SER A 92 5.41 -7.33 -17.81
CA SER A 92 5.12 -7.44 -19.24
C SER A 92 4.28 -8.67 -19.57
N ILE A 93 3.55 -8.59 -20.67
CA ILE A 93 2.77 -9.68 -21.27
C ILE A 93 3.32 -9.94 -22.66
N GLU A 94 3.41 -11.20 -23.05
CA GLU A 94 3.64 -11.58 -24.45
C GLU A 94 2.29 -11.93 -25.08
N ASP A 95 1.93 -11.24 -26.16
CA ASP A 95 0.70 -11.53 -26.90
C ASP A 95 0.92 -12.78 -27.78
N PRO A 96 0.19 -13.89 -27.53
CA PRO A 96 0.38 -15.14 -28.26
C PRO A 96 -0.07 -15.07 -29.73
N GLY A 97 -0.85 -14.05 -30.12
CA GLY A 97 -1.31 -13.86 -31.50
C GLY A 97 -0.33 -13.08 -32.36
N THR A 98 0.44 -12.17 -31.76
CA THR A 98 1.33 -11.23 -32.45
C THR A 98 2.81 -11.43 -32.14
N ASN A 99 3.15 -12.23 -31.10
CA ASN A 99 4.49 -12.36 -30.52
C ASN A 99 5.10 -11.01 -30.07
N GLU A 100 4.26 -10.01 -29.81
CA GLU A 100 4.71 -8.72 -29.29
C GLU A 100 4.77 -8.74 -27.75
N THR A 101 5.82 -8.16 -27.19
CA THR A 101 5.94 -7.94 -25.75
C THR A 101 5.36 -6.58 -25.38
N ILE A 102 4.25 -6.60 -24.65
CA ILE A 102 3.56 -5.43 -24.14
C ILE A 102 4.05 -5.17 -22.72
N GLN A 103 4.63 -3.98 -22.49
CA GLN A 103 5.05 -3.55 -21.15
C GLN A 103 3.85 -3.06 -20.34
N ILE A 104 3.85 -3.34 -19.04
CA ILE A 104 2.83 -2.87 -18.09
C ILE A 104 3.49 -1.80 -17.19
N PRO A 105 3.42 -0.51 -17.57
CA PRO A 105 4.09 0.56 -16.82
C PRO A 105 3.36 0.95 -15.53
N ASP A 106 2.16 0.43 -15.28
CA ASP A 106 1.28 0.85 -14.17
C ASP A 106 1.97 0.72 -12.79
N HIS A 107 2.87 -0.24 -12.63
CA HIS A 107 3.59 -0.48 -11.38
C HIS A 107 4.90 0.31 -11.26
N ASN A 108 5.30 1.08 -12.27
CA ASN A 108 6.53 1.87 -12.24
C ASN A 108 6.58 2.85 -11.07
N ILE A 109 5.42 3.37 -10.66
CA ILE A 109 5.32 4.26 -9.50
C ILE A 109 5.77 3.57 -8.20
N VAL A 110 5.57 2.25 -8.06
CA VAL A 110 6.01 1.49 -6.88
C VAL A 110 7.54 1.36 -6.85
N PHE A 111 8.17 1.11 -8.00
CA PHE A 111 9.63 1.04 -8.10
C PHE A 111 10.28 2.40 -7.85
N GLN A 112 9.70 3.47 -8.40
CA GLN A 112 10.18 4.84 -8.16
C GLN A 112 10.02 5.26 -6.70
N LEU A 113 8.89 4.89 -6.08
CA LEU A 113 8.64 5.13 -4.66
C LEU A 113 9.68 4.44 -3.78
N ALA A 114 10.00 3.18 -4.05
CA ALA A 114 11.03 2.45 -3.31
C ALA A 114 12.40 3.15 -3.38
N VAL A 115 12.85 3.54 -4.58
CA VAL A 115 14.09 4.32 -4.76
C VAL A 115 14.04 5.63 -3.97
N THR A 116 12.92 6.34 -4.04
CA THR A 116 12.71 7.60 -3.33
C THR A 116 12.81 7.41 -1.81
N LEU A 117 12.20 6.35 -1.27
CA LEU A 117 12.25 6.04 0.16
C LEU A 117 13.65 5.65 0.61
N ASP A 118 14.37 4.84 -0.18
CA ASP A 118 15.75 4.45 0.09
C ASP A 118 16.65 5.69 0.16
N GLU A 119 16.53 6.61 -0.81
CA GLU A 119 17.27 7.88 -0.81
C GLU A 119 16.92 8.76 0.40
N MET A 120 15.63 8.88 0.72
CA MET A 120 15.15 9.64 1.89
C MET A 120 15.67 9.10 3.22
N ASN A 121 15.88 7.79 3.29
CA ASN A 121 16.40 7.11 4.46
C ASN A 121 17.94 7.00 4.45
N GLY A 122 18.62 7.74 3.56
CA GLY A 122 20.09 7.77 3.49
C GLY A 122 20.70 6.46 3.00
N ASN A 123 19.93 5.64 2.26
CA ASN A 123 20.30 4.29 1.82
C ASN A 123 20.62 3.32 2.96
N ASP A 124 19.95 3.49 4.11
CA ASP A 124 20.09 2.56 5.23
C ASP A 124 19.57 1.16 4.85
N PRO A 125 20.40 0.10 4.94
CA PRO A 125 19.99 -1.27 4.59
C PRO A 125 18.83 -1.80 5.45
N GLU A 126 18.55 -1.23 6.62
CA GLU A 126 17.40 -1.60 7.45
C GLU A 126 16.08 -1.30 6.73
N PHE A 127 16.02 -0.17 6.01
CA PHE A 127 14.83 0.30 5.28
C PHE A 127 14.84 0.00 3.78
N ALA A 128 15.94 -0.56 3.26
CA ALA A 128 16.10 -0.84 1.84
C ALA A 128 14.96 -1.72 1.27
N VAL A 129 14.38 -1.26 0.16
CA VAL A 129 13.32 -1.97 -0.58
C VAL A 129 13.86 -2.49 -1.90
N ASN A 130 14.35 -3.74 -1.88
CA ASN A 130 14.90 -4.39 -3.06
C ASN A 130 13.84 -5.20 -3.81
N PHE A 131 13.86 -5.13 -5.14
CA PHE A 131 13.00 -5.97 -5.98
C PHE A 131 13.75 -7.17 -6.51
N MET A 132 13.07 -8.31 -6.57
CA MET A 132 13.58 -9.55 -7.16
C MET A 132 12.63 -10.09 -8.23
N PRO A 133 13.15 -10.79 -9.26
CA PRO A 133 12.32 -11.50 -10.21
C PRO A 133 11.47 -12.57 -9.52
N TRP A 134 10.19 -12.65 -9.86
CA TRP A 134 9.31 -13.72 -9.39
C TRP A 134 9.31 -14.88 -10.39
N THR A 135 9.62 -16.09 -9.90
CA THR A 135 9.66 -17.30 -10.72
C THR A 135 8.30 -17.99 -10.70
N GLN A 136 7.43 -17.67 -11.66
CA GLN A 136 6.11 -18.30 -11.78
C GLN A 136 6.21 -19.76 -12.25
N ASN A 137 7.10 -20.03 -13.21
CA ASN A 137 7.31 -21.34 -13.80
C ASN A 137 8.78 -21.73 -13.68
N SER A 138 9.03 -22.98 -13.32
CA SER A 138 10.35 -23.58 -13.27
C SER A 138 10.29 -25.02 -13.78
N MET A 139 11.44 -25.62 -14.03
CA MET A 139 11.55 -27.03 -14.39
C MET A 139 10.96 -27.98 -13.32
N ASN A 140 10.84 -27.50 -12.07
CA ASN A 140 10.25 -28.22 -10.94
C ASN A 140 8.76 -27.94 -10.74
N THR A 141 8.16 -27.02 -11.51
CA THR A 141 6.72 -26.74 -11.41
C THR A 141 5.92 -28.01 -11.72
N SER A 142 4.90 -28.28 -10.92
CA SER A 142 4.04 -29.46 -11.08
C SER A 142 3.28 -29.40 -12.40
N VAL A 143 3.17 -30.54 -13.08
CA VAL A 143 2.38 -30.66 -14.31
C VAL A 143 1.00 -31.22 -13.97
N ALA A 144 -0.03 -30.82 -14.71
CA ALA A 144 -1.36 -31.41 -14.59
C ALA A 144 -1.38 -32.81 -15.24
N ILE A 145 -1.02 -33.82 -14.47
CA ILE A 145 -1.00 -35.24 -14.84
C ILE A 145 -1.68 -36.06 -13.75
N SER A 146 -2.35 -37.16 -14.12
CA SER A 146 -3.10 -37.99 -13.16
C SER A 146 -2.19 -38.97 -12.40
N LYS A 147 -0.97 -39.20 -12.91
CA LYS A 147 -0.04 -40.19 -12.39
C LYS A 147 1.03 -39.56 -11.49
N ARG A 148 1.35 -40.24 -10.39
CA ARG A 148 2.48 -39.92 -9.51
C ARG A 148 3.72 -40.71 -9.93
N ARG A 149 4.89 -40.27 -9.50
CA ARG A 149 6.10 -41.10 -9.58
C ARG A 149 5.93 -42.35 -8.69
N PRO A 150 6.73 -43.43 -8.91
CA PRO A 150 6.68 -44.62 -8.07
C PRO A 150 6.91 -44.36 -6.57
N ASP A 151 7.59 -43.28 -6.22
CA ASP A 151 7.81 -42.82 -4.83
C ASP A 151 6.62 -42.02 -4.24
N GLY A 152 5.53 -41.85 -5.00
CA GLY A 152 4.35 -41.08 -4.61
C GLY A 152 4.45 -39.57 -4.85
N THR A 153 5.61 -39.05 -5.28
CA THR A 153 5.81 -37.61 -5.50
C THR A 153 5.14 -37.11 -6.78
N VAL A 154 4.86 -35.81 -6.81
CA VAL A 154 4.33 -35.12 -8.00
C VAL A 154 5.47 -34.85 -8.98
N PRO A 155 5.41 -35.33 -10.23
CA PRO A 155 6.42 -34.98 -11.23
C PRO A 155 6.36 -33.50 -11.61
N GLY A 156 7.53 -32.87 -11.71
CA GLY A 156 7.69 -31.55 -12.33
C GLY A 156 7.82 -31.62 -13.85
N VAL A 157 7.77 -30.47 -14.53
CA VAL A 157 7.87 -30.33 -16.00
C VAL A 157 9.03 -31.15 -16.59
N ALA A 158 10.24 -31.01 -16.03
CA ALA A 158 11.42 -31.71 -16.53
C ALA A 158 11.38 -33.23 -16.34
N GLY A 159 10.64 -33.72 -15.34
CA GLY A 159 10.53 -35.15 -15.05
C GLY A 159 9.39 -35.85 -15.81
N ALA A 160 8.33 -35.11 -16.15
CA ALA A 160 7.18 -35.63 -16.89
C ALA A 160 7.43 -35.65 -18.41
N ALA A 161 8.09 -34.62 -18.96
CA ALA A 161 8.32 -34.50 -20.41
C ALA A 161 9.06 -35.71 -21.04
N PRO A 162 10.13 -36.27 -20.46
CA PRO A 162 10.83 -37.42 -21.03
C PRO A 162 10.25 -38.78 -20.61
N ASN A 163 9.26 -38.85 -19.71
CA ASN A 163 8.81 -40.10 -19.11
C ASN A 163 7.35 -40.47 -19.49
N PRO A 164 7.14 -41.33 -20.51
CA PRO A 164 5.79 -41.72 -20.96
C PRO A 164 5.01 -42.55 -19.93
N SER A 165 5.64 -43.05 -18.86
CA SER A 165 4.92 -43.78 -17.81
C SER A 165 4.07 -42.87 -16.93
N VAL A 166 4.41 -41.58 -16.84
CA VAL A 166 3.77 -40.58 -15.95
C VAL A 166 3.10 -39.44 -16.73
N ASN A 167 3.40 -39.33 -18.03
CA ASN A 167 2.84 -38.31 -18.91
C ASN A 167 1.49 -38.78 -19.48
N ASP A 168 0.40 -38.18 -19.03
CA ASP A 168 -0.95 -38.40 -19.57
C ASP A 168 -1.66 -37.07 -19.86
N ASN A 169 -2.37 -37.00 -20.98
CA ASN A 169 -3.09 -35.79 -21.40
C ASN A 169 -4.39 -35.64 -20.61
N VAL A 170 -4.36 -34.90 -19.50
CA VAL A 170 -5.56 -34.54 -18.75
C VAL A 170 -6.25 -33.35 -19.42
N THR A 171 -7.48 -33.54 -19.90
CA THR A 171 -8.30 -32.43 -20.44
C THR A 171 -8.89 -31.61 -19.29
N ILE A 172 -8.40 -30.39 -19.09
CA ILE A 172 -8.92 -29.48 -18.06
C ILE A 172 -10.07 -28.66 -18.67
N THR A 173 -11.30 -28.98 -18.29
CA THR A 173 -12.49 -28.18 -18.64
C THR A 173 -12.64 -27.01 -17.67
N HIS A 174 -12.37 -25.79 -18.14
CA HIS A 174 -12.61 -24.56 -17.40
C HIS A 174 -14.04 -24.07 -17.66
N PHE A 175 -14.82 -23.80 -16.59
CA PHE A 175 -16.21 -23.31 -16.67
C PHE A 175 -16.25 -21.77 -16.66
N ASN A 176 -16.70 -21.16 -17.77
CA ASN A 176 -17.26 -19.81 -17.97
C ASN A 176 -16.52 -18.52 -17.49
N ALA A 177 -16.71 -17.45 -18.28
CA ALA A 177 -16.54 -15.99 -18.05
C ALA A 177 -15.25 -15.41 -17.41
N THR A 178 -14.46 -16.15 -16.63
CA THR A 178 -13.14 -15.73 -16.12
C THR A 178 -12.01 -15.88 -17.14
N LYS A 179 -12.31 -16.48 -18.30
CA LYS A 179 -11.33 -16.88 -19.32
C LYS A 179 -10.44 -15.74 -19.83
N GLU A 180 -10.98 -14.53 -20.02
CA GLU A 180 -10.19 -13.42 -20.55
C GLU A 180 -9.30 -12.79 -19.48
N TYR A 181 -9.82 -12.55 -18.28
CA TYR A 181 -9.02 -12.04 -17.15
C TYR A 181 -7.92 -13.04 -16.76
N GLU A 182 -8.25 -14.33 -16.65
CA GLU A 182 -7.27 -15.38 -16.36
C GLU A 182 -6.27 -15.55 -17.50
N ALA A 183 -6.71 -15.53 -18.78
CA ALA A 183 -5.78 -15.62 -19.90
C ALA A 183 -4.77 -14.47 -19.91
N VAL A 184 -5.22 -13.23 -19.68
CA VAL A 184 -4.35 -12.04 -19.63
C VAL A 184 -3.45 -12.04 -18.39
N TYR A 185 -3.99 -12.45 -17.23
CA TYR A 185 -3.21 -12.54 -15.99
C TYR A 185 -2.14 -13.65 -16.08
N PHE A 186 -2.47 -14.80 -16.66
CA PHE A 186 -1.52 -15.90 -16.86
C PHE A 186 -0.65 -15.76 -18.11
N SER A 187 -0.88 -14.77 -18.98
CA SER A 187 0.01 -14.43 -20.11
C SER A 187 1.10 -13.44 -19.73
N VAL A 188 1.12 -12.94 -18.49
CA VAL A 188 2.22 -12.12 -17.98
C VAL A 188 3.50 -12.98 -17.91
N THR A 189 4.54 -12.52 -18.60
CA THR A 189 5.80 -13.24 -18.78
C THR A 189 6.85 -12.85 -17.74
N GLU A 190 6.90 -11.58 -17.36
CA GLU A 190 7.79 -11.07 -16.32
C GLU A 190 7.01 -10.55 -15.12
N TRP A 191 7.42 -11.02 -13.94
CA TRP A 191 6.87 -10.63 -12.66
C TRP A 191 8.00 -10.18 -11.73
N ARG A 192 7.72 -9.21 -10.87
CA ARG A 192 8.62 -8.81 -9.78
C ARG A 192 7.91 -8.90 -8.44
N THR A 193 8.69 -9.15 -7.40
CA THR A 193 8.24 -9.04 -6.00
C THR A 193 9.31 -8.31 -5.18
N ILE A 194 9.05 -8.07 -3.92
CA ILE A 194 10.00 -7.42 -2.99
C ILE A 194 10.76 -8.51 -2.25
N ASP A 195 12.09 -8.37 -2.24
CA ASP A 195 12.99 -9.25 -1.53
C ASP A 195 12.67 -9.24 -0.03
N GLN A 196 12.66 -10.44 0.57
CA GLN A 196 12.32 -10.67 1.98
C GLN A 196 10.86 -10.33 2.38
N GLY A 197 9.98 -10.11 1.41
CA GLY A 197 8.54 -9.98 1.63
C GLY A 197 8.00 -8.60 1.32
N LEU A 198 6.76 -8.57 0.80
CA LEU A 198 6.12 -7.36 0.30
C LEU A 198 5.93 -6.29 1.38
N SER A 199 5.80 -6.70 2.64
CA SER A 199 5.67 -5.77 3.77
C SER A 199 6.87 -4.85 3.92
N ARG A 200 8.05 -5.19 3.38
CA ARG A 200 9.26 -4.35 3.48
C ARG A 200 9.07 -2.92 2.96
N LEU A 201 8.12 -2.69 2.05
CA LEU A 201 7.82 -1.35 1.55
C LEU A 201 7.23 -0.41 2.62
N LEU A 202 6.43 -0.91 3.56
CA LEU A 202 5.72 -0.04 4.51
C LEU A 202 6.66 0.47 5.63
N PRO A 203 7.51 -0.36 6.25
CA PRO A 203 8.55 0.09 7.18
C PRO A 203 9.54 1.10 6.59
N ALA A 204 9.72 1.15 5.27
CA ALA A 204 10.53 2.19 4.62
C ALA A 204 9.94 3.60 4.79
N PHE A 205 8.63 3.73 5.07
CA PHE A 205 8.02 4.99 5.49
C PHE A 205 8.24 5.30 6.98
N GLY A 206 8.73 4.33 7.76
CA GLY A 206 8.84 4.42 9.21
C GLY A 206 9.48 5.72 9.71
N PRO A 207 10.68 6.08 9.22
CA PRO A 207 11.34 7.35 9.59
C PRO A 207 10.52 8.61 9.29
N LEU A 208 9.62 8.56 8.31
CA LEU A 208 8.73 9.68 7.96
C LEU A 208 7.51 9.76 8.86
N VAL A 209 6.91 8.63 9.21
CA VAL A 209 5.52 8.58 9.72
C VAL A 209 5.40 8.17 11.19
N LEU A 210 6.33 7.40 11.75
CA LEU A 210 6.12 6.77 13.07
C LEU A 210 6.02 7.80 14.20
N ASN A 211 6.78 8.89 14.14
CA ASN A 211 6.70 9.97 15.13
C ASN A 211 5.43 10.85 15.01
N ARG A 212 4.64 10.64 13.96
CA ARG A 212 3.40 11.36 13.66
C ARG A 212 2.17 10.45 13.70
N THR A 213 2.37 9.18 13.99
CA THR A 213 1.30 8.19 14.05
C THR A 213 0.94 7.89 15.48
N ILE A 214 -0.36 7.92 15.78
CA ILE A 214 -0.89 7.54 17.09
C ILE A 214 -1.47 6.13 16.96
N PHE A 215 -0.92 5.20 17.74
CA PHE A 215 -1.37 3.82 17.84
C PHE A 215 -1.73 3.45 19.28
N PRO A 216 -2.66 2.51 19.49
CA PRO A 216 -3.77 2.17 18.60
C PRO A 216 -4.92 3.17 18.81
N VAL A 217 -5.44 3.78 17.74
CA VAL A 217 -6.58 4.72 17.81
C VAL A 217 -7.68 4.30 16.85
N LYS A 218 -8.87 4.01 17.40
CA LYS A 218 -10.08 3.74 16.62
C LYS A 218 -10.94 5.00 16.55
N VAL A 219 -11.16 5.50 15.34
CA VAL A 219 -12.12 6.57 15.09
C VAL A 219 -13.49 5.95 14.83
N GLN A 220 -14.49 6.38 15.58
CA GLN A 220 -15.87 5.88 15.47
C GLN A 220 -16.73 6.75 14.56
N GLU A 221 -16.48 8.07 14.58
CA GLU A 221 -17.30 9.05 13.87
C GLU A 221 -16.45 10.27 13.49
N MET A 222 -16.81 10.89 12.38
CA MET A 222 -16.33 12.21 11.97
C MET A 222 -17.55 13.05 11.63
N GLU A 223 -17.70 14.18 12.31
CA GLU A 223 -18.74 15.15 12.03
C GLU A 223 -18.14 16.37 11.34
N TRP A 224 -18.84 16.87 10.33
CA TRP A 224 -18.46 18.11 9.67
C TRP A 224 -18.74 19.29 10.60
N ASN A 225 -17.74 20.13 10.83
CA ASN A 225 -17.90 21.36 11.60
C ASN A 225 -17.88 22.57 10.67
N GLU A 226 -19.04 23.22 10.49
CA GLU A 226 -19.23 24.39 9.64
C GLU A 226 -18.40 25.62 10.06
N ARG A 227 -17.83 25.64 11.28
CA ARG A 227 -16.97 26.76 11.72
C ARG A 227 -15.56 26.75 11.10
N CYS A 228 -15.20 25.69 10.36
CA CYS A 228 -13.87 25.56 9.76
C CYS A 228 -13.93 25.67 8.22
N VAL A 229 -14.77 26.58 7.71
CA VAL A 229 -14.72 26.99 6.31
C VAL A 229 -13.65 28.08 6.22
N ILE A 230 -12.59 27.83 5.45
CA ILE A 230 -11.85 28.95 4.86
C ILE A 230 -12.76 29.42 3.76
N ASP A 231 -13.48 30.50 4.01
CA ASP A 231 -14.14 31.22 2.94
C ASP A 231 -13.04 31.60 1.96
N GLU A 232 -13.10 31.08 0.73
CA GLU A 232 -12.46 31.73 -0.41
C GLU A 232 -13.25 33.02 -0.66
N ASP A 233 -13.09 33.98 0.25
CA ASP A 233 -13.65 35.29 0.08
C ASP A 233 -12.82 35.95 -1.02
N GLU A 234 -13.40 36.00 -2.23
CA GLU A 234 -12.90 36.78 -3.38
C GLU A 234 -12.80 38.30 -3.08
N SER A 235 -12.95 38.72 -1.82
CA SER A 235 -13.00 40.10 -1.32
C SER A 235 -11.74 40.56 -0.60
N GLY A 236 -10.84 39.67 -0.17
CA GLY A 236 -9.55 40.05 0.42
C GLY A 236 -9.63 40.80 1.75
N GLU A 237 -10.62 40.53 2.61
CA GLU A 237 -10.66 41.05 3.98
C GLU A 237 -10.36 39.95 5.01
N VAL A 238 -9.43 40.26 5.93
CA VAL A 238 -9.01 39.38 7.03
C VAL A 238 -10.09 39.41 8.11
N GLY A 239 -10.82 38.30 8.29
CA GLY A 239 -11.73 38.11 9.41
C GLY A 239 -10.97 37.91 10.73
N ASP A 240 -11.42 38.64 11.75
CA ASP A 240 -10.78 38.82 13.06
C ASP A 240 -10.58 37.53 13.89
N GLU A 241 -9.48 37.58 14.65
CA GLU A 241 -9.15 36.92 15.92
C GLU A 241 -10.11 35.82 16.44
N VAL A 242 -9.64 34.56 16.45
CA VAL A 242 -10.33 33.47 17.15
C VAL A 242 -10.02 33.56 18.65
N ASP A 243 -11.06 33.88 19.43
CA ASP A 243 -11.07 33.89 20.89
C ASP A 243 -10.64 32.53 21.47
N SER A 244 -9.62 32.54 22.32
CA SER A 244 -9.01 31.37 22.96
C SER A 244 -9.69 30.95 24.26
N SER A 245 -10.89 31.47 24.54
CA SER A 245 -11.55 31.37 25.85
C SER A 245 -12.30 30.06 26.16
N ASN A 246 -12.29 29.03 25.30
CA ASN A 246 -13.08 27.80 25.52
C ASN A 246 -12.27 26.49 25.43
N ILE A 247 -11.05 26.48 25.93
CA ILE A 247 -10.44 25.23 26.41
C ILE A 247 -10.83 25.10 27.88
N VAL A 248 -11.92 24.36 28.14
CA VAL A 248 -12.23 23.90 29.50
C VAL A 248 -11.40 22.64 29.73
N ASP A 249 -10.39 22.77 30.58
CA ASP A 249 -9.72 21.63 31.18
C ASP A 249 -10.70 20.97 32.15
N ASP A 250 -11.20 19.77 31.81
CA ASP A 250 -11.90 18.91 32.77
C ASP A 250 -10.89 18.41 33.80
N GLU A 251 -10.71 19.16 34.89
CA GLU A 251 -10.09 18.64 36.11
C GLU A 251 -11.02 17.60 36.77
N ALA A 252 -10.40 16.52 37.22
CA ALA A 252 -11.03 15.39 37.89
C ALA A 252 -11.70 15.82 39.21
N ASP A 253 -12.99 15.47 39.36
CA ASP A 253 -13.75 15.58 40.60
C ASP A 253 -13.45 14.35 41.49
N ASP A 254 -12.54 14.52 42.44
CA ASP A 254 -12.25 13.58 43.51
C ASP A 254 -13.34 13.67 44.60
N GLY A 255 -14.32 12.78 44.52
CA GLY A 255 -15.40 12.68 45.52
C GLY A 255 -14.88 12.30 46.91
N ALA A 256 -14.91 13.26 47.84
CA ALA A 256 -14.78 13.04 49.27
C ALA A 256 -16.16 12.76 49.91
N ASP A 257 -16.27 11.59 50.54
CA ASP A 257 -17.39 11.11 51.34
C ASP A 257 -17.26 11.65 52.79
N ASP A 258 -18.22 12.48 53.22
CA ASP A 258 -18.39 12.90 54.62
C ASP A 258 -19.81 12.65 55.16
N GLY A 259 -20.24 11.38 55.15
CA GLY A 259 -21.45 10.95 55.85
C GLY A 259 -21.34 11.03 57.39
N THR A 260 -21.93 12.07 57.98
CA THR A 260 -22.39 12.06 59.38
C THR A 260 -23.87 11.64 59.42
N GLY A 261 -24.18 10.56 60.14
CA GLY A 261 -25.54 10.05 60.37
C GLY A 261 -25.56 8.59 60.78
#